data_AF-A0A0F0FJD2-F1
#
_entry.id   AF-A0A0F0FJD2-F1
#
_cell.length_a   1.000
_cell.length_b   1.000
_cell.length_c   1.000
_cell.angle_alpha   90.00
_cell.angle_beta   90.00
_cell.angle_gamma   90.00
#
_symmetry.space_group_name_H-M   'P 1'
#
loop_
_entity.id
_entity.type
_entity.pdbx_description
1 polymer ?
#
loop_
_entity_poly.entity_id
_entity_poly.type
_entity_poly.pdbx_seq_one_letter_code
_entity_poly.pdbx_strand_id
1 'polypeptide(L)' 'MRAWVRANDADAPVPEGFTQGRHAFAMALVKFEQDRPAQFWGGLLAFIAIPCLVLHSLLR' A
#
# COMPACT_ATOMS: atom_id res chain seq x y z
N MET A 1 5.94 2.22 16.59
CA MET A 1 5.04 2.05 15.43
C MET A 1 3.99 3.16 15.34
N ARG A 2 3.08 3.35 16.31
CA ARG A 2 2.05 4.42 16.28
C ARG A 2 2.60 5.84 16.06
N ALA A 3 3.73 6.19 16.69
CA ALA A 3 4.34 7.50 16.52
C ALA A 3 4.89 7.74 15.10
N TRP A 4 5.50 6.72 14.49
CA TRP A 4 6.04 6.76 13.12
C TRP A 4 4.91 6.90 12.09
N VAL A 5 3.85 6.09 12.21
CA VAL A 5 2.67 6.16 11.32
C VAL A 5 1.99 7.52 11.42
N ARG A 6 1.93 8.12 12.62
CA ARG A 6 1.32 9.45 12.84
C ARG A 6 2.19 10.60 12.35
N ALA A 7 3.51 10.45 12.33
CA ALA A 7 4.41 11.45 11.77
C ALA A 7 4.22 11.59 10.24
N ASN A 8 3.67 10.56 9.60
CA ASN A 8 3.41 10.49 8.16
C ASN A 8 4.62 10.87 7.29
N ASP A 9 5.81 10.59 7.80
CA ASP A 9 7.08 11.00 7.23
C ASP A 9 7.68 9.80 6.49
N ALA A 10 7.66 9.85 5.16
CA ALA A 10 8.12 8.77 4.29
C ALA A 10 9.65 8.55 4.38
N ASP A 11 10.40 9.59 4.72
CA ASP A 11 11.85 9.58 4.83
C ASP A 11 12.33 9.08 6.20
N ALA A 12 11.43 8.94 7.17
CA ALA A 12 11.79 8.44 8.48
C ALA A 12 12.35 7.01 8.41
N PRO A 13 13.48 6.71 9.07
CA PRO A 13 14.09 5.39 9.04
C PRO A 13 13.13 4.34 9.61
N VAL A 14 13.02 3.20 8.91
CA VAL A 14 12.18 2.08 9.35
C VAL A 14 12.80 1.48 10.62
N PRO A 15 12.04 1.27 11.70
CA PRO A 15 12.59 0.71 12.93
C PRO A 15 13.16 -0.70 12.68
N GLU A 16 14.33 -1.01 13.25
CA GLU A 16 15.11 -2.22 12.95
C GLU A 16 14.30 -3.52 13.08
N GLY A 17 13.42 -3.61 14.08
CA GLY A 17 12.54 -4.76 14.31
C GLY A 17 11.46 -5.00 13.24
N PHE A 18 11.31 -4.09 12.27
CA PHE A 18 10.38 -4.19 11.15
C PHE A 18 11.10 -4.25 9.80
N THR A 19 12.44 -4.30 9.78
CA THR A 19 13.21 -4.44 8.53
C THR A 19 13.17 -5.87 7.98
N GLN A 20 12.97 -6.87 8.86
CA GLN A 20 12.97 -8.28 8.49
C GLN A 20 11.82 -9.06 9.15
N GLY A 21 11.41 -10.16 8.53
CA GLY A 21 10.38 -11.06 9.04
C GLY A 21 8.95 -10.68 8.67
N ARG A 22 7.97 -11.30 9.33
CA ARG A 22 6.54 -11.24 8.96
C ARG A 22 5.93 -9.84 9.00
N HIS A 23 6.51 -8.93 9.78
CA HIS A 23 6.05 -7.55 9.92
C HIS A 23 6.69 -6.58 8.92
N ALA A 24 7.75 -7.01 8.20
CA ALA A 24 8.44 -6.16 7.24
C ALA A 24 7.58 -5.84 6.02
N PHE A 25 6.76 -6.79 5.57
CA PHE A 25 5.85 -6.57 4.45
C PHE A 25 4.79 -5.50 4.75
N ALA A 26 4.17 -5.56 5.93
CA ALA A 26 3.20 -4.54 6.36
C ALA A 26 3.87 -3.16 6.44
N MET A 27 5.14 -3.10 6.86
CA MET A 27 5.90 -1.87 6.94
C MET A 27 6.28 -1.33 5.55
N ALA A 28 6.64 -2.21 4.62
CA ALA A 28 6.90 -1.84 3.23
C ALA A 28 5.65 -1.28 2.54
N LEU A 29 4.47 -1.86 2.82
CA LEU A 29 3.18 -1.38 2.31
C LEU A 29 2.86 0.04 2.80
N VAL A 30 3.00 0.29 4.11
CA VAL A 30 2.76 1.63 4.67
C VAL A 30 3.74 2.64 4.08
N LYS A 31 5.02 2.28 3.93
CA LYS A 31 6.01 3.17 3.31
C LYS A 31 5.70 3.44 1.84
N PHE A 32 5.21 2.44 1.11
CA PHE A 32 4.82 2.60 -0.28
C PHE A 32 3.58 3.49 -0.45
N GLU A 33 2.60 3.37 0.44
CA GLU A 33 1.45 4.29 0.50
C GLU A 33 1.92 5.74 0.70
N GLN A 34 2.90 5.97 1.59
CA GLN A 34 3.40 7.30 1.91
C GLN A 34 4.28 7.91 0.80
N ASP A 35 5.18 7.12 0.20
CA ASP A 35 6.06 7.57 -0.88
C ASP A 35 5.28 7.84 -2.18
N ARG A 36 4.28 6.99 -2.45
CA ARG A 36 3.58 6.92 -3.74
C ARG A 36 2.08 6.70 -3.57
N PRO A 37 1.36 7.65 -2.95
CA PRO A 37 -0.06 7.48 -2.64
C PRO A 37 -0.90 7.28 -3.89
N ALA A 38 -0.60 8.00 -4.97
CA ALA A 38 -1.33 7.88 -6.23
C ALA A 38 -1.18 6.50 -6.87
N GLN A 39 0.04 5.92 -6.90
CA GLN A 39 0.23 4.56 -7.44
C GLN A 39 -0.38 3.49 -6.52
N PHE A 40 -0.29 3.65 -5.20
CA PHE A 40 -0.88 2.70 -4.26
C PHE A 40 -2.40 2.65 -4.39
N TRP A 41 -3.08 3.78 -4.24
CA TRP A 41 -4.53 3.86 -4.33
C TRP A 41 -5.04 3.60 -5.76
N GLY A 42 -4.32 4.09 -6.78
CA GLY A 42 -4.63 3.81 -8.18
C GLY A 42 -4.55 2.32 -8.51
N GLY A 43 -3.49 1.63 -8.06
CA GLY A 43 -3.35 0.18 -8.22
C GLY A 43 -4.43 -0.61 -7.50
N LEU A 44 -4.78 -0.21 -6.27
CA LEU A 44 -5.85 -0.84 -5.49
C LEU A 44 -7.21 -0.70 -6.18
N LEU A 45 -7.52 0.50 -6.68
CA LEU A 45 -8.75 0.75 -7.43
C LEU A 45 -8.77 -0.04 -8.74
N ALA A 46 -7.66 -0.08 -9.47
CA ALA A 46 -7.54 -0.84 -10.71
C ALA A 46 -7.73 -2.34 -10.48
N PHE A 47 -7.20 -2.89 -9.38
CA PHE A 47 -7.37 -4.29 -9.01
C PHE A 47 -8.84 -4.69 -8.83
N ILE A 48 -9.70 -3.76 -8.39
CA ILE A 48 -11.15 -3.99 -8.26
C ILE A 48 -11.87 -3.68 -9.57
N ALA A 49 -11.55 -2.55 -10.19
CA ALA A 49 -12.23 -2.06 -11.38
C ALA A 49 -12.03 -2.98 -12.59
N ILE A 50 -10.83 -3.53 -12.80
CA ILE A 50 -10.53 -4.41 -13.94
C ILE A 50 -11.41 -5.68 -13.92
N PRO A 51 -11.48 -6.46 -12.83
CA PRO A 51 -12.42 -7.59 -12.73
C PRO A 51 -13.87 -7.18 -12.93
N CYS A 52 -14.31 -6.05 -12.37
CA CYS A 52 -15.68 -5.56 -12.56
C CYS A 52 -15.97 -5.23 -14.04
N LEU A 53 -15.03 -4.59 -14.74
CA LEU A 53 -15.16 -4.26 -16.16
C LEU A 53 -15.17 -5.51 -17.04
N VAL A 54 -14.30 -6.49 -16.74
CA VAL A 54 -14.28 -7.78 -17.43
C VAL A 54 -15.59 -8.51 -17.22
N LEU A 55 -16.09 -8.59 -15.99
CA LEU A 55 -17.37 -9.23 -15.68
C LEU A 55 -18.55 -8.54 -16.37
N HIS A 56 -18.59 -7.20 -16.35
CA HIS A 56 -19.60 -6.41 -17.05
C HIS A 56 -19.55 -6.65 -18.57
N SER A 57 -18.35 -6.76 -19.15
CA SER A 57 -18.17 -7.07 -20.57
C SER A 57 -18.60 -8.49 -20.95
N LEU A 58 -18.60 -9.45 -20.02
CA LEU A 58 -19.06 -10.82 -20.27
C LEU A 58 -20.57 -10.98 -20.11
N LEU A 59 -21.21 -10.10 -19.33
CA LEU A 59 -22.65 -10.11 -19.07
C LEU A 59 -23.47 -9.26 -20.06
N ARG A 60 -22.80 -8.42 -20.86
CA ARG A 60 -23.39 -7.58 -21.90
C ARG A 60 -23.15 -8.17 -23.28
#